data_AF-A0A962VYE0-F1
#
_entry.id   AF-A0A962VYE0-F1
#
_cell.length_a   1.000
_cell.length_b   1.000
_cell.length_c   1.000
_cell.angle_alpha   90.00
_cell.angle_beta   90.00
_cell.angle_gamma   90.00
#
_symmetry.space_group_name_H-M   'P 1'
#
loop_
_entity.id
_entity.type
_entity.pdbx_description
1 polymer ?
#
loop_
_entity_poly.entity_id
_entity_poly.type
_entity_poly.pdbx_seq_one_letter_code
_entity_poly.pdbx_strand_id
1 'polypeptide(L)' 'FSFRNKGEFSEDSVNCIARDLFQFLQPKWLEVRGEFWPRGGIAIKPSVRLTGEGSTNQT' A
#
# COMPACT_ATOMS: atom_id res chain seq x y z
N PHE A 1 14.55 7.43 3.06
CA PHE A 1 15.07 6.98 4.37
C PHE A 1 14.10 7.23 5.54
N SER A 2 12.83 7.58 5.30
CA SER A 2 11.90 8.09 6.34
C SER A 2 11.21 7.03 7.22
N PHE A 3 11.16 5.76 6.81
CA PHE A 3 10.46 4.69 7.56
C PHE A 3 11.38 3.87 8.48
N ARG A 4 12.68 4.19 8.54
CA ARG A 4 13.68 3.33 9.22
C ARG A 4 13.64 3.43 10.76
N ASN A 5 13.14 4.55 11.30
CA ASN A 5 13.13 4.85 12.74
C ASN A 5 11.72 5.06 13.31
N LYS A 6 10.67 4.76 12.55
CA LYS A 6 9.28 4.81 13.04
C LYS A 6 8.83 3.38 13.34
N GLY A 7 8.41 3.14 14.58
CA GLY A 7 7.72 1.91 14.97
C GLY A 7 6.29 1.93 14.41
N GLU A 8 6.16 1.77 13.10
CA GLU A 8 4.89 1.62 12.41
C GLU A 8 4.76 0.17 11.93
N PHE A 9 3.54 -0.37 11.96
CA PHE A 9 3.30 -1.72 11.49
C PHE A 9 3.61 -1.84 10.00
N SER A 10 3.96 -3.05 9.56
CA SER A 10 4.28 -3.33 8.15
C SER A 10 3.13 -2.95 7.21
N GLU A 11 1.90 -2.93 7.72
CA GLU A 11 0.69 -2.52 7.01
C GLU A 11 0.58 -0.99 6.83
N ASP A 12 0.93 -0.20 7.85
CA ASP A 12 0.90 1.27 7.78
C ASP A 12 1.92 1.80 6.77
N SER A 13 3.10 1.18 6.70
CA SER A 13 4.12 1.52 5.70
C SER A 13 3.62 1.30 4.27
N VAL A 14 2.96 0.16 4.00
CA VAL A 14 2.42 -0.15 2.66
C VAL A 14 1.23 0.76 2.32
N ASN A 15 0.39 1.09 3.30
CA ASN A 15 -0.72 2.03 3.13
C ASN A 15 -0.24 3.46 2.82
N CYS A 16 0.79 3.96 3.52
CA CYS A 16 1.37 5.28 3.26
C CYS A 16 1.89 5.37 1.83
N ILE A 17 2.70 4.37 1.41
CA ILE A 17 3.25 4.30 0.06
C ILE A 17 2.13 4.26 -0.99
N ALA A 18 1.09 3.44 -0.78
CA ALA A 18 -0.03 3.34 -1.71
C ALA A 18 -0.76 4.68 -1.86
N ARG A 19 -1.06 5.38 -0.75
CA ARG A 19 -1.76 6.68 -0.79
C ARG A 19 -0.91 7.77 -1.43
N ASP A 20 0.37 7.87 -1.07
CA ASP A 20 1.26 8.91 -1.60
C ASP A 20 1.46 8.75 -3.11
N LEU A 21 1.67 7.52 -3.58
CA LEU A 21 1.79 7.23 -5.01
C LEU A 21 0.48 7.47 -5.76
N PHE A 22 -0.65 7.11 -5.17
CA PHE A 22 -1.96 7.32 -5.78
C PHE A 22 -2.29 8.81 -5.92
N GLN A 23 -2.00 9.62 -4.90
CA GLN A 23 -2.18 11.08 -4.96
C GLN A 23 -1.22 11.75 -5.95
N PHE A 24 0.04 11.30 -6.01
CA PHE A 24 1.04 11.88 -6.90
C PHE A 24 0.78 11.55 -8.38
N LEU A 25 0.45 10.28 -8.69
CA LEU A 25 0.33 9.81 -10.07
C LEU A 25 -1.11 9.91 -10.63
N GLN A 26 -2.12 10.08 -9.76
CA GLN A 26 -3.55 10.01 -10.12
C GLN A 26 -3.88 8.84 -11.07
N PRO A 27 -3.42 7.60 -10.78
CA PRO A 27 -3.63 6.49 -11.68
C PRO A 27 -5.08 6.01 -11.61
N LYS A 28 -5.58 5.38 -12.68
CA LYS A 28 -6.90 4.73 -12.66
C LYS A 28 -6.99 3.59 -11.62
N TRP A 29 -5.88 2.88 -11.40
CA TRP A 29 -5.75 1.90 -10.34
C TRP A 29 -4.28 1.69 -9.99
N LEU A 30 -4.02 1.29 -8.74
CA LEU A 30 -2.69 1.01 -8.22
C LEU A 30 -2.78 -0.16 -7.22
N GLU A 31 -1.79 -1.05 -7.25
CA GLU A 31 -1.62 -2.10 -6.25
C GLU A 31 -0.20 -2.04 -5.67
N VAL A 32 -0.10 -2.08 -4.34
CA VAL A 32 1.18 -2.11 -3.61
C VAL A 32 1.21 -3.35 -2.73
N ARG A 33 2.26 -4.16 -2.86
CA ARG A 33 2.47 -5.37 -2.05
C ARG A 33 3.75 -5.24 -1.24
N GLY A 34 3.64 -5.50 0.05
CA GLY A 34 4.79 -5.59 0.95
C GLY A 34 5.20 -7.05 1.16
N GLU A 35 6.43 -7.38 0.82
CA GLU A 35 7.03 -8.66 1.19
C GLU A 35 7.99 -8.44 2.36
N PHE A 36 7.54 -8.77 3.56
CA PHE A 36 8.33 -8.61 4.78
C PHE A 36 8.93 -9.95 5.21
N TRP A 37 10.19 -9.90 5.64
CA TRP A 37 10.87 -11.06 6.20
C TRP A 37 10.16 -11.56 7.46
N PRO A 38 9.96 -12.88 7.60
CA PRO A 38 9.25 -13.46 8.74
C PRO A 38 9.92 -13.10 10.06
N ARG A 39 9.11 -12.79 11.07
CA ARG A 39 9.53 -12.59 12.46
C ARG A 39 8.92 -13.73 13.28
N GLY A 40 9.76 -14.51 13.96
CA GLY A 40 9.30 -15.65 14.78
C GLY A 40 8.62 -16.78 13.98
N GLY A 41 8.95 -16.94 12.69
CA GLY A 41 8.38 -18.00 11.84
C GLY A 41 7.06 -17.65 11.15
N ILE A 42 6.51 -16.45 11.38
CA ILE A 42 5.29 -15.96 10.73
C ILE A 42 5.66 -14.82 9.77
N ALA A 43 5.27 -14.96 8.50
CA ALA A 43 5.44 -13.94 7.48
C ALA A 43 4.12 -13.17 7.30
N ILE A 44 4.20 -11.85 7.32
CA ILE A 44 3.07 -10.97 7.03
C ILE A 44 3.30 -10.37 5.64
N LYS A 45 2.32 -10.51 4.76
CA LYS A 45 2.36 -10.02 3.38
C LYS A 45 1.17 -9.09 3.14
N PRO A 46 1.23 -7.82 3.56
CA PRO A 46 0.14 -6.89 3.35
C PRO A 46 0.10 -6.46 1.87
N SER A 47 -1.10 -6.38 1.31
CA SER A 47 -1.36 -5.86 -0.04
C SER A 47 -2.47 -4.83 0.00
N VAL A 48 -2.25 -3.69 -0.65
CA VAL A 48 -3.21 -2.58 -0.71
C VAL A 48 -3.50 -2.30 -2.17
N ARG A 49 -4.79 -2.21 -2.52
CA ARG A 49 -5.26 -1.87 -3.86
C ARG A 49 -6.13 -0.62 -3.78
N LEU A 50 -5.82 0.36 -4.62
CA LEU A 50 -6.57 1.61 -4.76
C LEU A 50 -7.09 1.71 -6.21
N THR A 51 -8.31 2.17 -6.36
CA THR A 51 -8.96 2.41 -7.65
C THR A 51 -9.46 3.85 -7.68
N GLY A 52 -9.09 4.60 -8.71
CA GLY A 52 -9.69 5.90 -8.96
C GLY A 52 -11.08 5.68 -9.50
N GLU A 53 -12.09 6.15 -8.77
CA GLU A 53 -13.46 6.20 -9.27
C GLU A 53 -13.55 7.18 -10.45
N GLY A 54 -13.17 6.66 -11.62
CA GLY A 54 -13.46 7.20 -12.92
C GLY A 54 -13.84 6.01 -13.80
N SER A 55 -15.13 5.91 -14.12
CA SER A 55 -15.76 4.86 -14.94
C SER A 55 -16.25 3.60 -14.20
N THR A 56 -17.20 3.76 -13.29
CA THR A 56 -18.30 2.79 -13.22
C THR A 56 -19.57 3.55 -13.61
N ASN A 57 -19.83 3.61 -14.93
CA ASN A 57 -21.20 3.86 -15.40
C ASN A 57 -22.03 2.69 -14.88
N GLN A 58 -22.73 2.89 -13.76
CA GLN A 58 -23.82 2.03 -13.36
C GLN A 58 -24.94 2.26 -14.39
N THR A 59 -25.29 1.20 -15.12
CA THR A 59 -26.50 1.10 -15.95
C THR A 59 -27.46 0.19 -15.23
#